data_AF-E1IC79-F1
#
_entry.id   AF-E1IC79-F1
#
_cell.length_a   1.000
_cell.length_b   1.000
_cell.length_c   1.000
_cell.angle_alpha   90.00
_cell.angle_beta   90.00
_cell.angle_gamma   90.00
#
_symmetry.space_group_name_H-M   'P 1'
#
loop_
_entity.id
_entity.type
_entity.pdbx_description
1 polymer ?
#
loop_
_entity_poly.entity_id
_entity_poly.type
_entity_poly.pdbx_seq_one_letter_code
_entity_poly.pdbx_strand_id
1 'polypeptide(L)'
;MSTFNEHGEINEHDEDIQRLMLEKQVGPINIPEKQIPRPPRPGTQPQRMFPPIVIWTAVGAVILLVLIGVVIGMNLVKPQTTATTNTNPPAQAEVAITSTVRAVAVASATAPPATPTPAVTPTLDPQAKMALAYTDGVEAYAQQDWDKAIELFKRVYSQDENYLDISEKLSATYYNWGVSLLNTREFVEALDKFNATLSVTPDHQLALEQQTRLVLYLDAMSAQGNGQLRDAAVKLEELREIQADYLDSTDMLYTIYMEYGAQLENQRKPTDALRIYQKAVKLPLEDVRAAQAKIRALTPTPTPVPANPPKLRFSVYNYNDDPTCISIGINGISTGGWYFTVDGVRGVVGYFDGGGNARACGLGYGQEVTITVHDGSGQGVPGGMGVPSKGSAIMGATWR
;
A
#
# COMPACT_ATOMS: atom_id res chain seq x y z
N MET A 1 -8.37 12.49 9.75
CA MET A 1 -8.65 11.04 9.77
C MET A 1 -9.52 10.73 8.58
N SER A 2 -8.96 10.06 7.58
CA SER A 2 -9.74 9.53 6.46
C SER A 2 -10.41 8.25 6.93
N THR A 3 -11.73 8.24 7.02
CA THR A 3 -12.50 7.04 7.39
C THR A 3 -12.95 6.31 6.13
N PHE A 4 -12.57 5.05 6.01
CA PHE A 4 -12.99 4.15 4.93
C PHE A 4 -14.35 3.52 5.29
N ASN A 5 -15.29 3.49 4.34
CA ASN A 5 -16.60 2.86 4.55
C ASN A 5 -16.49 1.33 4.68
N GLU A 6 -17.58 0.62 4.98
CA GLU A 6 -17.61 -0.85 5.15
C GLU A 6 -17.03 -1.62 3.94
N HIS A 7 -16.93 -0.95 2.78
CA HIS A 7 -16.39 -1.45 1.53
C HIS A 7 -14.94 -1.03 1.22
N GLY A 8 -14.27 -0.28 2.11
CA GLY A 8 -12.85 0.06 1.98
C GLY A 8 -12.55 1.15 0.94
N GLU A 9 -13.53 2.02 0.63
CA GLU A 9 -13.38 3.17 -0.27
C GLU A 9 -13.33 4.49 0.51
N ILE A 10 -12.62 5.48 -0.05
CA ILE A 10 -12.71 6.88 0.35
C ILE A 10 -13.92 7.46 -0.40
N ASN A 11 -15.03 7.70 0.29
CA ASN A 11 -16.19 8.36 -0.29
C ASN A 11 -16.64 9.52 0.61
N GLU A 12 -16.52 10.75 0.11
CA GLU A 12 -16.89 11.98 0.84
C GLU A 12 -18.41 12.17 1.01
N HIS A 13 -19.24 11.28 0.44
CA HIS A 13 -20.70 11.42 0.37
C HIS A 13 -21.49 10.26 1.00
N ASP A 14 -20.89 9.52 1.93
CA ASP A 14 -21.55 8.38 2.58
C ASP A 14 -22.62 8.87 3.60
N GLU A 15 -23.89 8.51 3.38
CA GLU A 15 -25.02 8.88 4.24
C GLU A 15 -24.93 8.27 5.65
N ASP A 16 -24.22 7.14 5.81
CA ASP A 16 -23.98 6.51 7.11
C ASP A 16 -22.93 7.29 7.92
N ILE A 17 -22.00 8.00 7.26
CA ILE A 17 -21.09 8.94 7.92
C ILE A 17 -21.85 10.15 8.46
N GLN A 18 -22.84 10.69 7.75
CA GLN A 18 -23.64 11.80 8.28
C GLN A 18 -24.48 11.38 9.50
N ARG A 19 -25.01 10.14 9.50
CA ARG A 19 -25.69 9.56 10.68
C ARG A 19 -24.73 9.36 11.85
N LEU A 20 -23.55 8.78 11.62
CA LEU A 20 -22.54 8.58 12.67
C LEU A 20 -21.99 9.90 13.21
N MET A 21 -21.84 10.94 12.38
CA MET A 21 -21.45 12.29 12.83
C MET A 21 -22.54 12.97 13.67
N LEU A 22 -23.82 12.68 13.41
CA LEU A 22 -24.94 13.15 14.25
C LEU A 22 -25.00 12.41 15.59
N GLU A 23 -24.69 11.12 15.61
CA GLU A 23 -24.84 10.25 16.79
C GLU A 23 -23.63 10.34 17.74
N LYS A 24 -22.45 10.72 17.24
CA LYS A 24 -21.19 10.84 18.01
C LYS A 24 -20.80 12.27 18.40
N GLN A 25 -21.74 13.20 18.54
CA GLN A 25 -21.48 14.47 19.24
C GLN A 25 -21.15 14.21 20.72
N VAL A 26 -19.93 13.75 20.98
CA VAL A 26 -19.23 13.96 22.24
C VAL A 26 -19.00 15.46 22.30
N GLY A 27 -19.71 16.12 23.21
CA GLY A 27 -19.53 17.55 23.49
C GLY A 27 -18.06 17.87 23.80
N PRO A 28 -17.65 19.13 23.62
CA PRO A 28 -16.26 19.53 23.80
C PRO A 28 -15.78 19.18 25.21
N ILE A 29 -14.60 18.56 25.29
CA ILE A 29 -13.86 18.33 26.53
C ILE A 29 -13.64 19.69 27.18
N ASN A 30 -14.16 19.86 28.40
CA ASN A 30 -14.05 21.08 29.17
C ASN A 30 -12.65 21.15 29.81
N ILE A 31 -11.72 21.84 29.15
CA ILE A 31 -10.42 22.18 29.72
C ILE A 31 -10.59 23.46 30.55
N PRO A 32 -10.29 23.47 31.86
CA PRO A 32 -10.42 24.68 32.66
C PRO A 32 -9.45 25.75 32.16
N GLU A 33 -10.00 26.85 31.66
CA GLU A 33 -9.26 27.99 31.12
C GLU A 33 -8.58 28.77 32.26
N LYS A 34 -7.26 28.62 32.38
CA LYS A 34 -6.45 29.49 33.23
C LYS A 34 -6.31 30.84 32.52
N GLN A 35 -7.01 31.86 33.03
CA GLN A 35 -7.00 33.21 32.48
C GLN A 35 -5.58 33.81 32.51
N ILE A 36 -5.01 34.02 31.33
CA ILE A 36 -3.84 34.88 31.14
C ILE A 36 -4.35 36.18 30.49
N PRO A 37 -4.14 37.37 31.09
CA PRO A 37 -4.62 38.62 30.50
C PRO A 37 -3.86 38.94 29.21
N ARG A 38 -4.61 39.20 28.13
CA ARG A 38 -4.07 39.55 26.80
C ARG A 38 -3.48 40.97 26.80
N PRO A 39 -2.28 41.19 26.21
CA PRO A 39 -1.78 42.53 25.92
C PRO A 39 -2.50 43.13 24.70
N PRO A 40 -2.55 44.48 24.58
CA PRO A 40 -3.32 45.16 23.54
C PRO A 40 -2.67 45.04 22.16
N ARG A 41 -3.52 44.96 21.12
CA ARG A 41 -3.13 44.83 19.71
C ARG A 41 -2.46 46.12 19.19
N PRO A 42 -1.35 46.02 18.43
CA PRO A 42 -0.89 47.10 17.57
C PRO A 42 -1.61 47.06 16.21
N GLY A 43 -1.91 48.25 15.70
CA GLY A 43 -2.62 48.50 14.44
C GLY A 43 -1.78 48.30 13.17
N THR A 44 -2.53 48.36 12.08
CA THR A 44 -2.19 48.17 10.66
C THR A 44 -1.15 49.17 10.12
N GLN A 45 -0.16 48.71 9.33
CA GLN A 45 0.39 49.31 8.07
C GLN A 45 1.72 48.62 7.63
N PRO A 46 2.26 48.84 6.40
CA PRO A 46 1.98 48.07 5.18
C PRO A 46 3.23 47.34 4.62
N GLN A 47 3.02 46.63 3.51
CA GLN A 47 4.00 45.80 2.80
C GLN A 47 5.38 46.44 2.56
N ARG A 48 6.44 45.64 2.76
CA ARG A 48 7.74 45.82 2.08
C ARG A 48 8.15 44.53 1.38
N MET A 49 8.36 44.71 0.09
CA MET A 49 8.83 43.78 -0.93
C MET A 49 10.36 43.68 -0.86
N PHE A 50 10.93 42.48 -0.79
CA PHE A 50 12.33 42.18 -1.16
C PHE A 50 12.44 40.73 -1.70
N PRO A 51 13.39 40.45 -2.61
CA PRO A 51 13.32 39.39 -3.64
C PRO A 51 13.87 38.02 -3.17
N PRO A 52 13.74 36.94 -3.98
CA PRO A 52 14.16 35.61 -3.55
C PRO A 52 15.69 35.46 -3.60
N ILE A 53 16.28 34.97 -2.52
CA ILE A 53 17.68 34.56 -2.49
C ILE A 53 17.76 33.04 -2.57
N VAL A 54 18.31 32.58 -3.69
CA VAL A 54 18.80 31.23 -3.94
C VAL A 54 20.19 31.10 -3.29
N ILE A 55 20.39 30.15 -2.37
CA ILE A 55 21.72 29.63 -2.03
C ILE A 55 21.66 28.11 -1.95
N TRP A 56 22.42 27.49 -2.85
CA TRP A 56 22.76 26.07 -2.91
C TRP A 56 23.88 25.72 -1.91
N THR A 57 23.88 24.45 -1.48
CA THR A 57 24.99 23.64 -0.94
C THR A 57 25.73 24.10 0.32
N ALA A 58 25.55 23.38 1.46
CA ALA A 58 26.65 22.95 2.35
C ALA A 58 26.19 22.10 3.57
N VAL A 59 25.40 21.03 3.39
CA VAL A 59 25.19 20.03 4.49
C VAL A 59 25.53 18.59 4.07
N GLY A 60 25.82 18.35 2.78
CA GLY A 60 26.12 17.02 2.26
C GLY A 60 27.49 16.42 2.57
N ALA A 61 28.35 17.08 3.36
CA ALA A 61 29.74 16.63 3.57
C ALA A 61 30.04 16.02 4.96
N VAL A 62 29.11 16.08 5.91
CA VAL A 62 29.32 15.48 7.26
C VAL A 62 28.62 14.12 7.40
N ILE A 63 27.63 13.82 6.55
CA ILE A 63 26.85 12.57 6.61
C ILE A 63 27.53 11.39 5.89
N LEU A 64 28.53 11.65 5.02
CA LEU A 64 29.23 10.58 4.29
C LEU A 64 30.37 9.92 5.09
N LEU A 65 30.90 10.56 6.13
CA LEU A 65 32.02 10.01 6.91
C LEU A 65 31.59 9.08 8.06
N VAL A 66 30.31 9.03 8.41
CA VAL A 66 29.78 8.07 9.40
C VAL A 66 29.31 6.77 8.74
N LEU A 67 28.96 6.80 7.45
CA LEU A 67 28.53 5.60 6.70
C LEU A 67 29.66 4.81 6.02
N ILE A 68 30.88 5.37 5.89
CA ILE A 68 32.03 4.63 5.32
C ILE A 68 32.89 3.96 6.42
N GLY A 69 32.71 4.32 7.69
CA GLY A 69 33.44 3.73 8.83
C GLY A 69 33.01 2.32 9.26
N VAL A 70 31.95 1.75 8.66
CA VAL A 70 31.35 0.47 9.11
C VAL A 70 31.58 -0.69 8.12
N VAL A 71 32.26 -0.47 6.98
CA VAL A 71 32.41 -1.52 5.93
C VAL A 71 33.85 -1.99 5.70
N ILE A 72 34.86 -1.51 6.45
CA ILE A 72 36.25 -2.00 6.30
C ILE A 72 36.81 -2.39 7.68
N GLY A 73 36.61 -3.66 8.05
CA GLY A 73 37.08 -4.18 9.34
C GLY A 73 36.90 -5.69 9.50
N MET A 74 37.74 -6.46 8.81
CA MET A 74 38.19 -7.81 9.21
C MET A 74 37.28 -9.00 8.90
N ASN A 75 37.14 -9.29 7.60
CA ASN A 75 37.17 -10.66 7.09
C ASN A 75 38.65 -11.10 6.99
N LEU A 76 39.15 -11.91 7.93
CA LEU A 76 40.35 -12.77 7.78
C LEU A 76 40.58 -13.61 9.04
N VAL A 77 39.83 -14.71 9.19
CA VAL A 77 40.27 -15.87 10.00
C VAL A 77 40.10 -17.11 9.14
N LYS A 78 41.22 -17.68 8.68
CA LYS A 78 41.26 -18.99 8.02
C LYS A 78 41.12 -20.09 9.09
N PRO A 79 40.29 -21.13 8.88
CA PRO A 79 40.26 -22.28 9.78
C PRO A 79 41.46 -23.19 9.52
N GLN A 80 42.27 -23.46 10.54
CA GLN A 80 43.23 -24.57 10.49
C GLN A 80 42.52 -25.87 10.84
N THR A 81 42.62 -26.78 9.87
CA THR A 81 42.30 -28.19 9.95
C THR A 81 43.40 -28.90 10.73
N THR A 82 43.07 -29.60 11.81
CA THR A 82 43.88 -30.74 12.27
C THR A 82 42.97 -31.91 12.56
N ALA A 83 43.25 -32.97 11.82
CA ALA A 83 42.57 -34.24 11.83
C ALA A 83 42.80 -35.00 13.14
N THR A 84 41.78 -35.80 13.45
CA THR A 84 41.66 -36.85 14.44
C THR A 84 42.85 -37.81 14.48
N THR A 85 43.28 -38.24 15.67
CA THR A 85 43.65 -39.64 15.90
C THR A 85 43.46 -40.03 17.36
N ASN A 86 42.62 -41.04 17.58
CA ASN A 86 42.38 -41.72 18.84
C ASN A 86 43.56 -42.62 19.20
N THR A 87 43.94 -42.69 20.49
CA THR A 87 44.34 -43.95 21.16
C THR A 87 44.18 -43.81 22.68
N ASN A 88 43.56 -44.81 23.30
CA ASN A 88 43.30 -44.97 24.74
C ASN A 88 44.60 -45.00 25.61
N PRO A 89 44.48 -44.74 26.93
CA PRO A 89 45.61 -44.66 27.86
C PRO A 89 45.94 -46.00 28.55
N PRO A 90 47.15 -46.12 29.13
CA PRO A 90 47.32 -46.86 30.37
C PRO A 90 48.03 -46.06 31.48
N ALA A 91 47.47 -46.22 32.68
CA ALA A 91 48.10 -46.45 33.98
C ALA A 91 49.33 -45.63 34.45
N GLN A 92 49.11 -45.00 35.62
CA GLN A 92 49.96 -44.98 36.82
C GLN A 92 51.35 -44.30 36.76
N ALA A 93 51.47 -43.20 37.52
CA ALA A 93 52.59 -42.99 38.43
C ALA A 93 52.19 -41.96 39.52
N GLU A 94 52.06 -42.45 40.74
CA GLU A 94 52.04 -41.67 41.98
C GLU A 94 53.35 -40.88 42.15
N VAL A 95 53.26 -39.62 42.57
CA VAL A 95 54.23 -39.05 43.54
C VAL A 95 53.47 -38.11 44.46
N ALA A 96 53.14 -38.60 45.64
CA ALA A 96 52.74 -37.80 46.79
C ALA A 96 54.00 -37.15 47.39
N ILE A 97 53.98 -35.83 47.59
CA ILE A 97 55.00 -35.10 48.34
C ILE A 97 54.36 -34.61 49.63
N THR A 98 54.60 -35.35 50.70
CA THR A 98 54.20 -35.04 52.07
C THR A 98 55.22 -34.06 52.66
N SER A 99 54.84 -32.79 52.87
CA SER A 99 55.68 -31.84 53.62
C SER A 99 55.20 -31.74 55.06
N THR A 100 55.91 -32.43 55.95
CA THR A 100 55.78 -32.36 57.41
C THR A 100 56.41 -31.06 57.91
N VAL A 101 55.61 -30.08 58.35
CA VAL A 101 56.12 -28.90 59.06
C VAL A 101 55.96 -29.10 60.56
N ARG A 102 57.09 -29.28 61.23
CA ARG A 102 57.25 -29.37 62.68
C ARG A 102 57.12 -27.97 63.28
N ALA A 103 56.08 -27.74 64.07
CA ALA A 103 55.93 -26.53 64.86
C ALA A 103 56.99 -26.49 65.98
N VAL A 104 57.87 -25.50 65.92
CA VAL A 104 58.71 -25.09 67.05
C VAL A 104 58.10 -23.82 67.62
N ALA A 105 57.47 -23.96 68.79
CA ALA A 105 56.99 -22.84 69.57
C ALA A 105 58.19 -22.12 70.20
N VAL A 106 58.38 -20.86 69.84
CA VAL A 106 59.21 -19.92 70.61
C VAL A 106 58.28 -18.79 71.03
N ALA A 107 57.98 -18.75 72.32
CA ALA A 107 57.29 -17.65 72.95
C ALA A 107 58.18 -16.40 72.91
N SER A 108 57.63 -15.27 72.49
CA SER A 108 58.22 -13.95 72.75
C SER A 108 57.13 -12.89 72.90
N ALA A 109 57.08 -12.37 74.13
CA ALA A 109 56.68 -11.04 74.56
C ALA A 109 55.43 -10.40 73.93
N THR A 110 54.38 -10.39 74.75
CA THR A 110 53.20 -9.52 74.73
C THR A 110 53.54 -8.05 74.47
N ALA A 111 53.22 -7.58 73.26
CA ALA A 111 52.83 -6.19 73.02
C ALA A 111 51.29 -6.12 73.11
N PRO A 112 50.69 -5.04 73.64
CA PRO A 112 49.24 -4.92 73.72
C PRO A 112 48.63 -4.98 72.31
N PRO A 113 47.46 -5.62 72.12
CA PRO A 113 46.81 -5.67 70.82
C PRO A 113 46.48 -4.24 70.39
N ALA A 114 47.06 -3.78 69.28
CA ALA A 114 46.58 -2.59 68.59
C ALA A 114 45.14 -2.88 68.17
N THR A 115 44.19 -2.15 68.75
CA THR A 115 42.80 -2.13 68.30
C THR A 115 42.80 -1.89 66.78
N PRO A 116 42.20 -2.77 65.95
CA PRO A 116 42.09 -2.49 64.53
C PRO A 116 41.28 -1.21 64.38
N THR A 117 41.94 -0.12 63.99
CA THR A 117 41.26 1.06 63.49
C THR A 117 40.40 0.60 62.32
N PRO A 118 39.07 0.83 62.32
CA PRO A 118 38.25 0.45 61.18
C PRO A 118 38.84 1.10 59.94
N ALA A 119 39.19 0.29 58.95
CA ALA A 119 39.59 0.79 57.64
C ALA A 119 38.41 1.61 57.11
N VAL A 120 38.56 2.93 57.09
CA VAL A 120 37.61 3.81 56.42
C VAL A 120 37.82 3.54 54.94
N THR A 121 37.04 2.64 54.35
CA THR A 121 36.96 2.54 52.89
C THR A 121 36.55 3.92 52.40
N PRO A 122 37.36 4.63 51.60
CA PRO A 122 36.97 5.93 51.08
C PRO A 122 35.74 5.71 50.20
N THR A 123 34.57 6.01 50.74
CA THR A 123 33.33 6.03 49.96
C THR A 123 33.46 7.18 48.98
N LEU A 124 33.60 6.84 47.69
CA LEU A 124 33.64 7.84 46.61
C LEU A 124 32.46 8.81 46.77
N ASP A 125 32.72 10.10 46.59
CA ASP A 125 31.66 11.10 46.69
C ASP A 125 30.56 10.84 45.63
N PRO A 126 29.29 11.17 45.92
CA PRO A 126 28.19 10.90 45.00
C PRO A 126 28.37 11.51 43.60
N GLN A 127 29.05 12.66 43.50
CA GLN A 127 29.26 13.36 42.23
C GLN A 127 30.31 12.65 41.37
N ALA A 128 31.39 12.14 41.97
CA ALA A 128 32.39 11.31 41.33
C ALA A 128 31.80 9.97 40.88
N LYS A 129 30.85 9.38 41.63
CA LYS A 129 30.12 8.19 41.19
C LYS A 129 29.27 8.45 39.95
N MET A 130 28.57 9.58 39.89
CA MET A 130 27.81 9.98 38.70
C MET A 130 28.72 10.25 37.51
N ALA A 131 29.84 10.95 37.70
CA ALA A 131 30.81 11.23 36.64
C ALA A 131 31.42 9.96 36.04
N LEU A 132 31.77 9.00 36.91
CA LEU A 132 32.27 7.69 36.47
C LEU A 132 31.18 6.91 35.71
N ALA A 133 29.97 6.81 36.26
CA ALA A 133 28.87 6.13 35.59
C ALA A 133 28.50 6.77 34.25
N TYR A 134 28.52 8.10 34.15
CA TYR A 134 28.33 8.82 32.90
C TYR A 134 29.40 8.45 31.87
N THR A 135 30.68 8.48 32.27
CA THR A 135 31.81 8.18 31.37
C THR A 135 31.79 6.72 30.91
N ASP A 136 31.58 5.78 31.83
CA ASP A 136 31.46 4.35 31.52
C ASP A 136 30.24 4.08 30.62
N GLY A 137 29.15 4.82 30.82
CA GLY A 137 27.95 4.73 30.00
C GLY A 137 28.21 5.20 28.56
N VAL A 138 28.96 6.29 28.38
CA VAL A 138 29.39 6.76 27.06
C VAL A 138 30.26 5.72 26.36
N GLU A 139 31.18 5.07 27.08
CA GLU A 139 32.00 4.00 26.52
C GLU A 139 31.15 2.78 26.11
N ALA A 140 30.24 2.33 26.97
CA ALA A 140 29.32 1.22 26.68
C ALA A 140 28.43 1.52 25.46
N TYR A 141 27.92 2.75 25.36
CA TYR A 141 27.15 3.22 24.21
C TYR A 141 27.98 3.17 22.92
N ALA A 142 29.24 3.60 22.96
CA ALA A 142 30.14 3.54 21.80
C ALA A 142 30.42 2.09 21.36
N GLN A 143 30.39 1.14 22.29
CA GLN A 143 30.52 -0.30 22.03
C GLN A 143 29.19 -0.96 21.62
N GLN A 144 28.09 -0.20 21.55
CA GLN A 144 26.73 -0.72 21.33
C GLN A 144 26.29 -1.75 22.39
N ASP A 145 26.90 -1.72 23.57
CA ASP A 145 26.46 -2.47 24.74
C ASP A 145 25.27 -1.73 25.36
N TRP A 146 24.11 -1.85 24.69
CA TRP A 146 22.91 -1.10 25.00
C TRP A 146 22.43 -1.31 26.44
N ASP A 147 22.48 -2.55 26.91
CA ASP A 147 22.08 -2.92 28.27
C ASP A 147 22.93 -2.21 29.32
N LYS A 148 24.26 -2.30 29.19
CA LYS A 148 25.19 -1.66 30.13
C LYS A 148 25.09 -0.14 30.06
N ALA A 149 25.00 0.44 28.87
CA ALA A 149 24.85 1.87 28.68
C ALA A 149 23.56 2.39 29.35
N ILE A 150 22.44 1.69 29.17
CA ILE A 150 21.17 2.03 29.83
C ILE A 150 21.28 1.91 31.34
N GLU A 151 21.89 0.84 31.87
CA GLU A 151 22.06 0.69 33.32
C GLU A 151 22.81 1.89 33.92
N LEU A 152 23.93 2.26 33.28
CA LEU A 152 24.81 3.34 33.73
C LEU A 152 24.14 4.71 33.60
N PHE A 153 23.50 4.99 32.46
CA PHE A 153 22.82 6.26 32.26
C PHE A 153 21.57 6.39 33.12
N LYS A 154 20.78 5.33 33.32
CA LYS A 154 19.64 5.35 34.26
C LYS A 154 20.09 5.62 35.69
N ARG A 155 21.25 5.09 36.10
CA ARG A 155 21.81 5.38 37.43
C ARG A 155 22.06 6.88 37.61
N VAL A 156 22.70 7.53 36.63
CA VAL A 156 22.94 8.97 36.66
C VAL A 156 21.61 9.74 36.61
N TYR A 157 20.74 9.41 35.66
CA TYR A 157 19.42 10.06 35.47
C TYR A 157 18.55 9.98 36.74
N SER A 158 18.55 8.84 37.44
CA SER A 158 17.77 8.66 38.67
C SER A 158 18.27 9.47 39.87
N GLN A 159 19.53 9.90 39.84
CA GLN A 159 20.14 10.71 40.89
C GLN A 159 20.01 12.21 40.57
N ASP A 160 20.25 12.59 39.32
CA ASP A 160 20.11 13.95 38.83
C ASP A 160 19.77 13.94 37.33
N GLU A 161 18.50 14.22 37.01
CA GLU A 161 17.99 14.31 35.64
C GLU A 161 18.57 15.49 34.84
N ASN A 162 19.18 16.48 35.52
CA ASN A 162 19.82 17.64 34.90
C ASN A 162 21.34 17.50 34.83
N TYR A 163 21.88 16.32 35.14
CA TYR A 163 23.31 16.05 35.06
C TYR A 163 23.77 16.06 33.59
N LEU A 164 24.42 17.15 33.18
CA LEU A 164 24.91 17.34 31.81
C LEU A 164 23.76 17.14 30.78
N ASP A 165 23.96 16.25 29.81
CA ASP A 165 23.03 15.85 28.76
C ASP A 165 22.46 14.44 29.00
N ILE A 166 22.31 14.01 30.27
CA ILE A 166 21.96 12.63 30.60
C ILE A 166 20.63 12.16 30.00
N SER A 167 19.62 13.02 29.97
CA SER A 167 18.33 12.73 29.34
C SER A 167 18.48 12.44 27.85
N GLU A 168 19.31 13.23 27.15
CA GLU A 168 19.63 13.01 25.73
C GLU A 168 20.37 11.69 25.54
N LYS A 169 21.38 11.41 26.36
CA LYS A 169 22.17 10.16 26.30
C LYS A 169 21.30 8.93 26.54
N LEU A 170 20.45 8.94 27.56
CA LEU A 170 19.57 7.84 27.89
C LEU A 170 18.52 7.61 26.79
N SER A 171 17.86 8.66 26.32
CA SER A 171 16.90 8.60 25.22
C SER A 171 17.54 8.10 23.92
N ALA A 172 18.71 8.62 23.55
CA ALA A 172 19.44 8.16 22.35
C ALA A 172 19.84 6.68 22.45
N THR A 173 20.20 6.20 23.64
CA THR A 173 20.54 4.79 23.87
C THR A 173 19.33 3.88 23.67
N TYR A 174 18.18 4.24 24.25
CA TYR A 174 16.94 3.51 24.00
C TYR A 174 16.56 3.53 22.51
N TYR A 175 16.57 4.71 21.88
CA TYR A 175 16.21 4.85 20.48
C TYR A 175 17.07 3.98 19.56
N ASN A 176 18.40 4.03 19.72
CA ASN A 176 19.32 3.29 18.88
C ASN A 176 19.24 1.78 19.08
N TRP A 177 18.98 1.33 20.32
CA TRP A 177 18.68 -0.09 20.53
C TRP A 177 17.38 -0.49 19.84
N GLY A 178 16.32 0.32 19.93
CA GLY A 178 15.07 0.10 19.19
C GLY A 178 15.29 -0.03 17.68
N VAL A 179 16.12 0.84 17.09
CA VAL A 179 16.50 0.76 15.68
C VAL A 179 17.29 -0.53 15.37
N SER A 180 18.21 -0.93 16.24
CA SER A 180 18.95 -2.19 16.09
C SER A 180 18.03 -3.40 16.09
N LEU A 181 17.00 -3.40 16.94
CA LEU A 181 16.02 -4.49 17.06
C LEU A 181 15.11 -4.59 15.82
N LEU A 182 14.85 -3.48 15.11
CA LEU A 182 14.16 -3.53 13.81
C LEU A 182 14.94 -4.35 12.77
N ASN A 183 16.28 -4.25 12.77
CA ASN A 183 17.12 -5.00 11.83
C ASN A 183 17.12 -6.51 12.11
N THR A 184 16.95 -6.91 13.38
CA THR A 184 16.82 -8.31 13.79
C THR A 184 15.37 -8.80 13.81
N ARG A 185 14.41 -7.94 13.43
CA ARG A 185 12.96 -8.19 13.43
C ARG A 185 12.37 -8.50 14.81
N GLU A 186 13.01 -8.01 15.87
CA GLU A 186 12.52 -8.06 17.26
C GLU A 186 11.57 -6.88 17.52
N PHE A 187 10.42 -6.90 16.85
CA PHE A 187 9.53 -5.75 16.74
C PHE A 187 8.86 -5.32 18.05
N VAL A 188 8.52 -6.27 18.93
CA VAL A 188 7.86 -5.94 20.20
C VAL A 188 8.85 -5.26 21.14
N GLU A 189 10.06 -5.81 21.22
CA GLU A 189 11.16 -5.24 21.98
C GLU A 189 11.58 -3.87 21.42
N ALA A 190 11.59 -3.70 20.10
CA ALA A 190 11.85 -2.40 19.46
C ALA A 190 10.82 -1.35 19.89
N LEU A 191 9.54 -1.71 19.89
CA LEU A 191 8.46 -0.84 20.34
C LEU A 191 8.64 -0.43 21.81
N ASP A 192 9.02 -1.37 22.67
CA ASP A 192 9.31 -1.09 24.08
C ASP A 192 10.46 -0.08 24.23
N LYS A 193 11.50 -0.15 23.39
CA LYS A 193 12.59 0.83 23.42
C LYS A 193 12.16 2.21 22.92
N PHE A 194 11.32 2.31 21.89
CA PHE A 194 10.77 3.59 21.47
C PHE A 194 9.86 4.20 22.55
N ASN A 195 9.04 3.39 23.22
CA ASN A 195 8.24 3.82 24.37
C ASN A 195 9.12 4.31 25.53
N ALA A 196 10.22 3.62 25.82
CA ALA A 196 11.17 4.03 26.84
C ALA A 196 11.86 5.37 26.47
N THR A 197 12.17 5.58 25.19
CA THR A 197 12.70 6.87 24.69
C THR A 197 11.70 7.99 24.96
N LEU A 198 10.43 7.81 24.59
CA LEU A 198 9.36 8.80 24.78
C LEU A 198 8.99 9.02 26.25
N SER A 199 9.30 8.07 27.13
CA SER A 199 9.13 8.23 28.57
C SER A 199 10.18 9.15 29.20
N VAL A 200 11.38 9.24 28.60
CA VAL A 200 12.47 10.13 29.04
C VAL A 200 12.40 11.46 28.32
N THR A 201 12.12 11.45 27.02
CA THR A 201 11.99 12.65 26.17
C THR A 201 10.70 12.58 25.35
N PRO A 202 9.57 13.10 25.90
CA PRO A 202 8.26 13.03 25.25
C PRO A 202 8.18 13.66 23.85
N ASP A 203 9.03 14.63 23.54
CA ASP A 203 9.10 15.35 22.27
C ASP A 203 10.16 14.78 21.30
N HIS A 204 10.69 13.58 21.57
CA HIS A 204 11.67 12.91 20.71
C HIS A 204 11.04 12.45 19.38
N GLN A 205 11.01 13.36 18.41
CA GLN A 205 10.29 13.21 17.13
C GLN A 205 10.59 11.88 16.41
N LEU A 206 11.86 11.50 16.28
CA LEU A 206 12.25 10.27 15.58
C LEU A 206 11.70 9.00 16.26
N ALA A 207 11.54 9.00 17.58
CA ALA A 207 11.03 7.85 18.32
C ALA A 207 9.52 7.76 18.17
N LEU A 208 8.81 8.90 18.18
CA LEU A 208 7.38 8.96 17.91
C LEU A 208 7.05 8.47 16.50
N GLU A 209 7.83 8.87 15.50
CA GLU A 209 7.68 8.41 14.11
C GLU A 209 7.90 6.88 14.00
N GLN A 210 8.96 6.34 14.62
CA GLN A 210 9.20 4.90 14.61
C GLN A 210 8.11 4.12 15.34
N GLN A 211 7.72 4.57 16.54
CA GLN A 211 6.63 3.97 17.33
C GLN A 211 5.34 3.93 16.52
N THR A 212 4.93 5.05 15.91
CA THR A 212 3.68 5.15 15.14
C THR A 212 3.64 4.15 13.98
N ARG A 213 4.72 4.09 13.19
CA ARG A 213 4.82 3.15 12.05
C ARG A 213 4.82 1.70 12.52
N LEU A 214 5.57 1.40 13.57
CA LEU A 214 5.71 0.04 14.11
C LEU A 214 4.41 -0.47 14.74
N VAL A 215 3.64 0.39 15.41
CA VAL A 215 2.33 0.05 15.94
C VAL A 215 1.36 -0.32 14.82
N LEU A 216 1.30 0.45 13.73
CA LEU A 216 0.43 0.11 12.59
C LEU A 216 0.83 -1.23 11.95
N TYR A 217 2.13 -1.48 11.82
CA TYR A 217 2.65 -2.74 11.29
C TYR A 217 2.29 -3.94 12.19
N LEU A 218 2.50 -3.83 13.51
CA LEU A 218 2.17 -4.88 14.48
C LEU A 218 0.66 -5.12 14.61
N ASP A 219 -0.14 -4.05 14.59
CA ASP A 219 -1.61 -4.12 14.56
C ASP A 219 -2.08 -4.91 13.32
N ALA A 220 -1.48 -4.63 12.16
CA ALA A 220 -1.79 -5.36 10.94
C ALA A 220 -1.43 -6.85 11.04
N MET A 221 -0.27 -7.19 11.62
CA MET A 221 0.16 -8.58 11.82
C MET A 221 -0.81 -9.34 12.73
N SER A 222 -1.19 -8.71 13.84
CA SER A 222 -2.15 -9.27 14.79
C SER A 222 -3.52 -9.47 14.13
N ALA A 223 -4.04 -8.45 13.44
CA ALA A 223 -5.32 -8.53 12.73
C ALA A 223 -5.31 -9.61 11.65
N GLN A 224 -4.24 -9.73 10.86
CA GLN A 224 -4.09 -10.79 9.87
C GLN A 224 -4.09 -12.18 10.52
N GLY A 225 -3.33 -12.37 11.59
CA GLY A 225 -3.30 -13.62 12.35
C GLY A 225 -4.67 -14.03 12.93
N ASN A 226 -5.51 -13.05 13.25
CA ASN A 226 -6.89 -13.26 13.71
C ASN A 226 -7.91 -13.41 12.57
N GLY A 227 -7.47 -13.38 11.30
CA GLY A 227 -8.35 -13.44 10.13
C GLY A 227 -9.17 -12.17 9.88
N GLN A 228 -8.85 -11.07 10.56
CA GLN A 228 -9.47 -9.75 10.42
C GLN A 228 -8.85 -9.00 9.23
N LEU A 229 -8.94 -9.59 8.05
CA LEU A 229 -8.18 -9.17 6.86
C LEU A 229 -8.51 -7.74 6.41
N ARG A 230 -9.75 -7.30 6.58
CA ARG A 230 -10.14 -5.90 6.31
C ARG A 230 -9.39 -4.93 7.21
N ASP A 231 -9.36 -5.21 8.52
CA ASP A 231 -8.72 -4.32 9.49
C ASP A 231 -7.19 -4.32 9.30
N ALA A 232 -6.61 -5.48 9.01
CA ALA A 232 -5.20 -5.61 8.66
C ALA A 232 -4.83 -4.77 7.43
N ALA A 233 -5.68 -4.80 6.38
CA ALA A 233 -5.47 -3.99 5.17
C ALA A 233 -5.52 -2.50 5.48
N VAL A 234 -6.50 -2.03 6.26
CA VAL A 234 -6.64 -0.62 6.63
C VAL A 234 -5.40 -0.12 7.37
N LYS A 235 -4.84 -0.91 8.29
CA LYS A 235 -3.63 -0.55 9.04
C LYS A 235 -2.41 -0.37 8.15
N LEU A 236 -2.22 -1.24 7.15
CA LEU A 236 -1.12 -1.12 6.21
C LEU A 236 -1.36 -0.06 5.13
N GLU A 237 -2.62 0.21 4.75
CA GLU A 237 -2.96 1.36 3.92
C GLU A 237 -2.61 2.67 4.63
N GLU A 238 -2.96 2.81 5.92
CA GLU A 238 -2.58 3.96 6.75
C GLU A 238 -1.05 4.08 6.89
N LEU A 239 -0.35 2.97 7.15
CA LEU A 239 1.11 2.95 7.22
C LEU A 239 1.74 3.41 5.91
N ARG A 240 1.19 3.01 4.76
CA ARG A 240 1.70 3.37 3.44
C ARG A 240 1.56 4.87 3.14
N GLU A 241 0.52 5.52 3.63
CA GLU A 241 0.36 6.98 3.53
C GLU A 241 1.43 7.73 4.36
N ILE A 242 1.95 7.10 5.42
CA ILE A 242 3.05 7.66 6.24
C ILE A 242 4.42 7.34 5.62
N GLN A 243 4.65 6.07 5.29
CA GLN A 243 5.87 5.57 4.67
C GLN A 243 5.57 4.29 3.89
N ALA A 244 5.52 4.40 2.57
CA ALA A 244 5.23 3.27 1.69
C ALA A 244 6.27 2.13 1.76
N ASP A 245 7.54 2.48 1.97
CA ASP A 245 8.65 1.53 2.05
C ASP A 245 9.08 1.36 3.52
N TYR A 246 8.20 0.75 4.31
CA TYR A 246 8.48 0.42 5.72
C TYR A 246 8.48 -1.10 5.91
N LEU A 247 9.63 -1.66 6.28
CA LEU A 247 9.83 -3.12 6.40
C LEU A 247 9.35 -3.84 5.13
N ASP A 248 8.58 -4.93 5.27
CA ASP A 248 7.92 -5.67 4.20
C ASP A 248 6.42 -5.34 4.10
N SER A 249 6.00 -4.13 4.52
CA SER A 249 4.58 -3.75 4.58
C SER A 249 3.87 -3.80 3.23
N THR A 250 4.55 -3.52 2.12
CA THR A 250 3.96 -3.61 0.78
C THR A 250 3.69 -5.08 0.38
N ASP A 251 4.64 -5.98 0.60
CA ASP A 251 4.46 -7.43 0.38
C ASP A 251 3.39 -8.03 1.30
N MET A 252 3.37 -7.59 2.55
CA MET A 252 2.35 -8.01 3.53
C MET A 252 0.96 -7.52 3.11
N LEU A 253 0.82 -6.26 2.66
CA LEU A 253 -0.45 -5.72 2.16
C LEU A 253 -0.93 -6.46 0.90
N TYR A 254 -0.02 -6.82 -0.01
CA TYR A 254 -0.36 -7.66 -1.15
C TYR A 254 -0.91 -9.02 -0.70
N THR A 255 -0.25 -9.67 0.23
CA THR A 255 -0.69 -10.95 0.80
C THR A 255 -2.07 -10.84 1.43
N ILE A 256 -2.29 -9.80 2.25
CA ILE A 256 -3.59 -9.52 2.87
C ILE A 256 -4.68 -9.27 1.82
N TYR A 257 -4.41 -8.51 0.75
CA TYR A 257 -5.40 -8.35 -0.32
C TYR A 257 -5.72 -9.67 -1.02
N MET A 258 -4.73 -10.52 -1.25
CA MET A 258 -4.94 -11.83 -1.87
C MET A 258 -5.81 -12.73 -0.98
N GLU A 259 -5.52 -12.77 0.33
CA GLU A 259 -6.31 -13.52 1.31
C GLU A 259 -7.72 -12.94 1.46
N TYR A 260 -7.85 -11.61 1.51
CA TYR A 260 -9.13 -10.93 1.70
C TYR A 260 -10.05 -11.10 0.49
N GLY A 261 -9.50 -10.97 -0.72
CA GLY A 261 -10.23 -11.28 -1.95
C GLY A 261 -10.73 -12.72 -1.96
N ALA A 262 -9.91 -13.69 -1.54
CA ALA A 262 -10.30 -15.10 -1.49
C ALA A 262 -11.39 -15.36 -0.43
N GLN A 263 -11.30 -14.69 0.73
CA GLN A 263 -12.33 -14.73 1.77
C GLN A 263 -13.67 -14.21 1.23
N LEU A 264 -13.68 -13.12 0.46
CA LEU A 264 -14.88 -12.56 -0.16
C LEU A 264 -15.46 -13.46 -1.26
N GLU A 265 -14.62 -14.13 -2.06
CA GLU A 265 -15.06 -15.16 -3.00
C GLU A 265 -15.79 -16.30 -2.28
N ASN A 266 -15.24 -16.81 -1.17
CA ASN A 266 -15.86 -17.85 -0.35
C ASN A 266 -17.20 -17.40 0.25
N GLN A 267 -17.34 -16.11 0.54
CA GLN A 267 -18.59 -15.49 0.98
C GLN A 267 -19.58 -15.20 -0.17
N ARG A 268 -19.26 -15.60 -1.42
CA ARG A 268 -20.05 -15.32 -2.63
C ARG A 268 -20.24 -13.82 -2.90
N LYS A 269 -19.22 -13.02 -2.60
CA LYS A 269 -19.15 -11.57 -2.89
C LYS A 269 -18.11 -11.27 -3.98
N PRO A 270 -18.31 -11.72 -5.23
CA PRO A 270 -17.30 -11.63 -6.29
C PRO A 270 -16.98 -10.20 -6.71
N THR A 271 -17.95 -9.28 -6.64
CA THR A 271 -17.73 -7.85 -6.95
C THR A 271 -16.81 -7.20 -5.92
N ASP A 272 -16.96 -7.53 -4.64
CA ASP A 272 -16.09 -7.03 -3.58
C ASP A 272 -14.69 -7.64 -3.71
N ALA A 273 -14.61 -8.95 -3.94
CA ALA A 273 -13.34 -9.63 -4.18
C ALA A 273 -12.58 -9.00 -5.36
N LEU A 274 -13.27 -8.70 -6.46
CA LEU A 274 -12.68 -8.04 -7.62
C LEU A 274 -12.06 -6.68 -7.27
N ARG A 275 -12.74 -5.86 -6.45
CA ARG A 275 -12.21 -4.57 -5.98
C ARG A 275 -10.93 -4.75 -5.16
N ILE A 276 -10.89 -5.75 -4.28
CA ILE A 276 -9.71 -6.04 -3.46
C ILE A 276 -8.53 -6.50 -4.33
N TYR A 277 -8.75 -7.41 -5.28
CA TYR A 277 -7.69 -7.82 -6.21
C TYR A 277 -7.19 -6.67 -7.09
N GLN A 278 -8.07 -5.74 -7.46
CA GLN A 278 -7.68 -4.52 -8.17
C GLN A 278 -6.82 -3.58 -7.32
N LYS A 279 -6.95 -3.59 -5.99
CA LYS A 279 -6.01 -2.90 -5.10
C LYS A 279 -4.64 -3.60 -5.12
N ALA A 280 -4.61 -4.93 -5.06
CA ALA A 280 -3.37 -5.72 -5.09
C ALA A 280 -2.50 -5.45 -6.33
N VAL A 281 -3.08 -5.41 -7.53
CA VAL A 281 -2.32 -5.15 -8.77
C VAL A 281 -1.76 -3.72 -8.91
N LYS A 282 -2.23 -2.78 -8.07
CA LYS A 282 -1.76 -1.39 -8.06
C LYS A 282 -0.57 -1.18 -7.11
N LEU A 283 -0.18 -2.20 -6.35
CA LEU A 283 1.00 -2.14 -5.50
C LEU A 283 2.27 -2.15 -6.35
N PRO A 284 3.35 -1.45 -5.92
CA PRO A 284 4.61 -1.36 -6.67
C PRO A 284 5.46 -2.64 -6.50
N LEU A 285 4.89 -3.79 -6.83
CA LEU A 285 5.55 -5.10 -6.76
C LEU A 285 5.83 -5.64 -8.17
N GLU A 286 6.93 -6.37 -8.32
CA GLU A 286 7.32 -6.98 -9.60
C GLU A 286 6.34 -8.08 -10.04
N ASP A 287 5.89 -8.94 -9.11
CA ASP A 287 4.99 -10.05 -9.40
C ASP A 287 3.61 -9.89 -8.78
N VAL A 288 2.66 -9.40 -9.59
CA VAL A 288 1.23 -9.32 -9.24
C VAL A 288 0.35 -10.27 -10.08
N ARG A 289 0.96 -11.30 -10.71
CA ARG A 289 0.26 -12.18 -11.67
C ARG A 289 -0.90 -12.96 -11.07
N ALA A 290 -0.79 -13.33 -9.79
CA ALA A 290 -1.86 -14.04 -9.08
C ALA A 290 -3.12 -13.16 -8.96
N ALA A 291 -2.96 -11.90 -8.55
CA ALA A 291 -4.05 -10.93 -8.51
C ALA A 291 -4.66 -10.69 -9.91
N GLN A 292 -3.83 -10.57 -10.95
CA GLN A 292 -4.31 -10.45 -12.34
C GLN A 292 -5.13 -11.66 -12.79
N ALA A 293 -4.72 -12.87 -12.43
CA ALA A 293 -5.46 -14.08 -12.75
C ALA A 293 -6.84 -14.09 -12.07
N LYS A 294 -6.91 -13.66 -10.81
CA LYS A 294 -8.17 -13.49 -10.07
C LYS A 294 -9.08 -12.45 -10.72
N ILE A 295 -8.54 -11.29 -11.11
CA ILE A 295 -9.31 -10.25 -11.83
C ILE A 295 -9.88 -10.81 -13.13
N ARG A 296 -9.08 -11.51 -13.94
CA ARG A 296 -9.55 -12.12 -15.20
C ARG A 296 -10.68 -13.13 -14.98
N ALA A 297 -10.57 -13.95 -13.94
CA ALA A 297 -11.60 -14.95 -13.60
C ALA A 297 -12.93 -14.31 -13.14
N LEU A 298 -12.85 -13.16 -12.45
CA LEU A 298 -14.03 -12.46 -11.92
C LEU A 298 -14.61 -11.41 -12.88
N THR A 299 -13.93 -11.10 -13.98
CA THR A 299 -14.42 -10.17 -14.99
C THR A 299 -15.26 -10.93 -16.02
N PRO A 300 -16.55 -10.62 -16.19
CA PRO A 300 -17.37 -11.29 -17.19
C PRO A 300 -16.80 -11.07 -18.58
N THR A 301 -16.66 -12.16 -19.35
CA THR A 301 -16.30 -12.05 -20.76
C THR A 301 -17.49 -11.44 -21.51
N PRO A 302 -17.31 -10.38 -22.32
CA PRO A 302 -18.42 -9.82 -23.08
C PRO A 302 -19.01 -10.91 -23.97
N THR A 303 -20.32 -11.16 -23.84
CA THR A 303 -21.06 -12.05 -24.73
C THR A 303 -20.98 -11.47 -26.14
N PRO A 304 -20.50 -12.23 -27.15
CA PRO A 304 -20.51 -11.74 -28.52
C PRO A 304 -21.96 -11.40 -28.94
N VAL A 305 -22.19 -10.14 -29.31
CA VAL A 305 -23.48 -9.72 -29.87
C VAL A 305 -23.64 -10.44 -31.22
N PRO A 306 -24.72 -11.19 -31.46
CA PRO A 306 -24.95 -11.81 -32.76
C PRO A 306 -24.98 -10.73 -33.85
N ALA A 307 -24.17 -10.89 -34.90
CA ALA A 307 -24.23 -10.00 -36.05
C ALA A 307 -25.63 -10.12 -36.70
N ASN A 308 -26.37 -9.02 -36.78
CA ASN A 308 -27.62 -9.00 -37.54
C ASN A 308 -27.30 -9.32 -39.02
N PRO A 309 -28.00 -10.26 -39.67
CA PRO A 309 -27.78 -10.52 -41.08
C PRO A 309 -28.14 -9.25 -41.90
N PRO A 310 -27.35 -8.92 -42.93
CA PRO A 310 -27.60 -7.74 -43.74
C PRO A 310 -28.95 -7.83 -44.44
N LYS A 311 -29.64 -6.69 -44.55
CA LYS A 311 -30.95 -6.58 -45.22
C LYS A 311 -31.09 -5.23 -45.91
N LEU A 312 -31.91 -5.15 -46.95
CA LEU A 312 -32.22 -3.89 -47.61
C LEU A 312 -32.82 -2.87 -46.62
N ARG A 313 -32.41 -1.61 -46.79
CA ARG A 313 -32.96 -0.43 -46.10
C ARG A 313 -33.42 0.56 -47.16
N PHE A 314 -34.72 0.68 -47.32
CA PHE A 314 -35.33 1.62 -48.26
C PHE A 314 -35.43 3.03 -47.68
N SER A 315 -35.32 4.00 -48.58
CA SER A 315 -35.65 5.39 -48.36
C SER A 315 -36.29 5.93 -49.64
N VAL A 316 -37.36 6.70 -49.50
CA VAL A 316 -37.91 7.45 -50.63
C VAL A 316 -37.05 8.69 -50.84
N TYR A 317 -36.58 8.91 -52.07
CA TYR A 317 -35.81 10.10 -52.43
C TYR A 317 -36.72 11.27 -52.78
N ASN A 318 -37.72 11.06 -53.64
CA ASN A 318 -38.73 12.05 -54.02
C ASN A 318 -39.91 11.39 -54.77
N TYR A 319 -40.87 12.21 -55.23
CA TYR A 319 -42.08 11.79 -55.94
C TYR A 319 -42.21 12.49 -57.31
N ASN A 320 -41.13 12.51 -58.09
CA ASN A 320 -41.08 13.22 -59.37
C ASN A 320 -41.02 12.27 -60.59
N ASP A 321 -41.25 10.98 -60.39
CA ASP A 321 -41.44 10.07 -61.52
C ASP A 321 -42.85 10.25 -62.13
N ASP A 322 -43.10 9.57 -63.25
CA ASP A 322 -44.45 9.47 -63.82
C ASP A 322 -45.44 8.95 -62.76
N PRO A 323 -46.62 9.58 -62.57
CA PRO A 323 -47.60 9.19 -61.56
C PRO A 323 -48.11 7.75 -61.68
N THR A 324 -47.85 7.06 -62.78
CA THR A 324 -48.21 5.65 -63.02
C THR A 324 -47.02 4.69 -62.85
N CYS A 325 -45.85 5.19 -62.46
CA CYS A 325 -44.60 4.45 -62.34
C CYS A 325 -43.96 4.55 -60.95
N ILE A 326 -43.11 3.57 -60.62
CA ILE A 326 -42.20 3.57 -59.47
C ILE A 326 -40.79 3.26 -59.98
N SER A 327 -39.79 4.01 -59.52
CA SER A 327 -38.37 3.77 -59.78
C SER A 327 -37.61 3.42 -58.49
N ILE A 328 -36.73 2.42 -58.55
CA ILE A 328 -35.93 1.94 -57.42
C ILE A 328 -34.47 1.79 -57.83
N GLY A 329 -33.56 2.35 -57.02
CA GLY A 329 -32.12 2.09 -57.11
C GLY A 329 -31.60 1.30 -55.90
N ILE A 330 -30.92 0.18 -56.11
CA ILE A 330 -30.32 -0.63 -55.05
C ILE A 330 -28.80 -0.53 -55.11
N ASN A 331 -28.18 -0.22 -53.97
CA ASN A 331 -26.74 -0.10 -53.82
C ASN A 331 -26.19 -1.06 -52.75
N GLY A 332 -24.91 -1.42 -52.87
CA GLY A 332 -24.20 -2.25 -51.90
C GLY A 332 -24.32 -3.78 -52.10
N ILE A 333 -25.03 -4.22 -53.14
CA ILE A 333 -25.13 -5.62 -53.57
C ILE A 333 -25.36 -5.68 -55.08
N SER A 334 -24.90 -6.74 -55.76
CA SER A 334 -25.24 -6.97 -57.17
C SER A 334 -26.68 -7.49 -57.29
N THR A 335 -27.48 -6.83 -58.11
CA THR A 335 -28.90 -7.16 -58.34
C THR A 335 -29.15 -7.85 -59.68
N GLY A 336 -28.12 -8.51 -60.24
CA GLY A 336 -28.25 -9.21 -61.52
C GLY A 336 -29.39 -10.25 -61.48
N GLY A 337 -30.38 -10.10 -62.37
CA GLY A 337 -31.54 -10.98 -62.44
C GLY A 337 -32.62 -10.72 -61.38
N TRP A 338 -32.45 -9.72 -60.52
CA TRP A 338 -33.45 -9.33 -59.54
C TRP A 338 -34.56 -8.52 -60.21
N TYR A 339 -35.72 -8.49 -59.57
CA TYR A 339 -36.85 -7.66 -59.99
C TYR A 339 -37.67 -7.26 -58.77
N PHE A 340 -38.55 -6.29 -58.93
CA PHE A 340 -39.58 -6.01 -57.95
C PHE A 340 -40.97 -6.11 -58.58
N THR A 341 -41.94 -6.55 -57.79
CA THR A 341 -43.36 -6.55 -58.14
C THR A 341 -44.11 -5.55 -57.29
N VAL A 342 -45.25 -5.09 -57.79
CA VAL A 342 -46.21 -4.34 -57.00
C VAL A 342 -47.23 -5.30 -56.42
N ASP A 343 -47.30 -5.36 -55.09
CA ASP A 343 -48.13 -6.33 -54.39
C ASP A 343 -49.61 -6.08 -54.70
N GLY A 344 -50.34 -7.12 -55.11
CA GLY A 344 -51.75 -7.01 -55.49
C GLY A 344 -52.03 -6.43 -56.88
N VAL A 345 -51.00 -5.98 -57.62
CA VAL A 345 -51.17 -5.46 -59.00
C VAL A 345 -50.49 -6.40 -60.00
N ARG A 346 -51.29 -7.19 -60.73
CA ARG A 346 -50.76 -8.17 -61.69
C ARG A 346 -50.10 -7.49 -62.89
N GLY A 347 -48.92 -7.98 -63.26
CA GLY A 347 -48.22 -7.55 -64.48
C GLY A 347 -47.35 -6.30 -64.33
N VAL A 348 -47.36 -5.64 -63.17
CA VAL A 348 -46.46 -4.50 -62.90
C VAL A 348 -45.19 -5.01 -62.25
N VAL A 349 -44.14 -5.12 -63.06
CA VAL A 349 -42.82 -5.65 -62.68
C VAL A 349 -41.72 -4.72 -63.16
N GLY A 350 -40.74 -4.45 -62.31
CA GLY A 350 -39.53 -3.70 -62.67
C GLY A 350 -38.30 -4.58 -62.52
N TYR A 351 -37.55 -4.80 -63.60
CA TYR A 351 -36.33 -5.59 -63.60
C TYR A 351 -35.12 -4.70 -63.33
N PHE A 352 -34.24 -5.14 -62.42
CA PHE A 352 -33.03 -4.39 -62.09
C PHE A 352 -31.97 -4.59 -63.18
N ASP A 353 -31.41 -3.49 -63.67
CA ASP A 353 -30.27 -3.49 -64.57
C ASP A 353 -28.95 -3.79 -63.84
N GLY A 354 -27.85 -3.84 -64.60
CA GLY A 354 -26.50 -4.06 -64.03
C GLY A 354 -26.00 -2.93 -63.13
N GLY A 355 -26.67 -1.77 -63.14
CA GLY A 355 -26.41 -0.63 -62.26
C GLY A 355 -27.30 -0.58 -61.03
N GLY A 356 -28.15 -1.58 -60.81
CA GLY A 356 -29.06 -1.64 -59.66
C GLY A 356 -30.32 -0.79 -59.80
N ASN A 357 -30.67 -0.34 -61.01
CA ASN A 357 -31.85 0.49 -61.23
C ASN A 357 -32.98 -0.32 -61.87
N ALA A 358 -34.20 -0.13 -61.39
CA ALA A 358 -35.41 -0.71 -61.96
C ALA A 358 -36.53 0.32 -61.99
N ARG A 359 -37.41 0.21 -62.98
CA ARG A 359 -38.64 1.00 -63.07
C ARG A 359 -39.80 0.12 -63.50
N ALA A 360 -40.94 0.26 -62.83
CA ALA A 360 -42.18 -0.44 -63.16
C ALA A 360 -43.31 0.59 -63.36
N CYS A 361 -44.11 0.40 -64.40
CA CYS A 361 -45.22 1.29 -64.77
C CYS A 361 -46.51 0.49 -64.99
N GLY A 362 -47.65 1.17 -64.96
CA GLY A 362 -48.98 0.54 -65.11
C GLY A 362 -49.84 0.63 -63.85
N LEU A 363 -49.49 1.51 -62.91
CA LEU A 363 -50.31 1.83 -61.75
C LEU A 363 -51.40 2.84 -62.10
N GLY A 364 -52.44 2.89 -61.27
CA GLY A 364 -53.34 4.03 -61.25
C GLY A 364 -52.60 5.32 -60.87
N TYR A 365 -53.11 6.47 -61.30
CA TYR A 365 -52.49 7.77 -61.06
C TYR A 365 -52.26 8.01 -59.55
N GLY A 366 -51.00 8.06 -59.13
CA GLY A 366 -50.60 8.29 -57.74
C GLY A 366 -50.99 7.17 -56.77
N GLN A 367 -51.34 5.98 -57.26
CA GLN A 367 -51.83 4.85 -56.46
C GLN A 367 -50.80 4.44 -55.39
N GLU A 368 -51.23 4.38 -54.14
CA GLU A 368 -50.44 3.85 -53.02
C GLU A 368 -50.45 2.31 -53.03
N VAL A 369 -49.28 1.72 -52.83
CA VAL A 369 -49.04 0.28 -52.96
C VAL A 369 -47.92 -0.17 -52.01
N THR A 370 -47.73 -1.48 -51.90
CA THR A 370 -46.45 -2.04 -51.41
C THR A 370 -45.72 -2.73 -52.55
N ILE A 371 -44.39 -2.79 -52.45
CA ILE A 371 -43.56 -3.52 -53.40
C ILE A 371 -42.77 -4.62 -52.70
N THR A 372 -42.48 -5.67 -53.46
CA THR A 372 -41.61 -6.77 -53.02
C THR A 372 -40.46 -6.93 -54.01
N VAL A 373 -39.22 -6.88 -53.51
CA VAL A 373 -38.00 -7.20 -54.26
C VAL A 373 -37.73 -8.69 -54.18
N HIS A 374 -37.50 -9.30 -55.34
CA HIS A 374 -37.18 -10.70 -55.52
C HIS A 374 -35.77 -10.86 -56.08
N ASP A 375 -35.05 -11.87 -55.60
CA ASP A 375 -33.77 -12.27 -56.19
C ASP A 375 -33.95 -13.05 -57.51
N GLY A 376 -32.85 -13.45 -58.15
CA GLY A 376 -32.88 -14.21 -59.40
C GLY A 376 -33.51 -15.60 -59.32
N SER A 377 -33.79 -16.10 -58.11
CA SER A 377 -34.53 -17.35 -57.87
C SER A 377 -36.02 -17.12 -57.58
N GLY A 378 -36.46 -15.85 -57.53
CA GLY A 378 -37.82 -15.44 -57.22
C GLY A 378 -38.11 -15.32 -55.71
N GLN A 379 -37.12 -15.48 -54.84
CA GLN A 379 -37.30 -15.38 -53.39
C GLN A 379 -37.30 -13.92 -52.93
N GLY A 380 -38.13 -13.59 -51.94
CA GLY A 380 -38.21 -12.26 -51.37
C GLY A 380 -36.93 -11.87 -50.64
N VAL A 381 -36.37 -10.71 -50.98
CA VAL A 381 -35.10 -10.24 -50.41
C VAL A 381 -35.32 -9.67 -49.00
N PRO A 382 -34.49 -10.03 -47.98
CA PRO A 382 -34.60 -9.47 -46.64
C PRO A 382 -34.60 -7.93 -46.65
N GLY A 383 -35.61 -7.33 -46.02
CA GLY A 383 -35.79 -5.86 -45.98
C GLY A 383 -36.37 -5.24 -47.25
N GLY A 384 -36.68 -6.05 -48.28
CA GLY A 384 -37.30 -5.61 -49.53
C GLY A 384 -38.71 -6.14 -49.78
N MET A 385 -39.34 -6.82 -48.81
CA MET A 385 -40.72 -7.32 -48.92
C MET A 385 -41.71 -6.33 -48.30
N GLY A 386 -42.83 -6.08 -48.98
CA GLY A 386 -43.92 -5.23 -48.47
C GLY A 386 -43.52 -3.77 -48.22
N VAL A 387 -42.59 -3.23 -49.01
CA VAL A 387 -42.08 -1.86 -48.84
C VAL A 387 -43.14 -0.86 -49.32
N PRO A 388 -43.61 0.07 -48.48
CA PRO A 388 -44.60 1.08 -48.88
C PRO A 388 -44.06 1.98 -49.99
N SER A 389 -44.89 2.25 -50.99
CA SER A 389 -44.58 3.13 -52.12
C SER A 389 -45.86 3.71 -52.74
N LYS A 390 -45.71 4.52 -53.78
CA LYS A 390 -46.83 4.97 -54.62
C LYS A 390 -46.35 5.33 -56.02
N GLY A 391 -47.27 5.36 -56.99
CA GLY A 391 -46.99 5.95 -58.29
C GLY A 391 -46.40 7.37 -58.15
N SER A 392 -45.42 7.73 -58.99
CA SER A 392 -44.46 8.85 -58.90
C SER A 392 -43.22 8.64 -58.00
N ALA A 393 -43.15 7.60 -57.17
CA ALA A 393 -42.04 7.44 -56.23
C ALA A 393 -40.72 7.07 -56.91
N ILE A 394 -39.65 7.77 -56.50
CA ILE A 394 -38.25 7.39 -56.74
C ILE A 394 -37.66 7.00 -55.39
N MET A 395 -37.23 5.76 -55.26
CA MET A 395 -36.70 5.19 -54.02
C MET A 395 -35.27 4.70 -54.21
N GLY A 396 -34.53 4.63 -53.11
CA GLY A 396 -33.27 3.91 -53.05
C GLY A 396 -33.22 2.94 -51.89
N ALA A 397 -32.46 1.86 -52.05
CA ALA A 397 -32.17 0.91 -50.99
C ALA A 397 -30.67 0.65 -50.87
N THR A 398 -30.20 0.43 -49.65
CA THR A 398 -28.82 0.03 -49.34
C THR A 398 -28.80 -1.33 -48.66
N TRP A 399 -27.89 -2.22 -49.08
CA TRP A 399 -27.63 -3.51 -48.44
C TRP A 399 -26.66 -3.32 -47.25
N ARG A 400 -27.15 -3.53 -46.02
CA ARG A 400 -26.34 -3.39 -44.80
C ARG A 400 -26.93 -4.11 -43.58
#